data_AF-T0ITH4-F1
#
_entry.id   AF-T0ITH4-F1
#
_cell.length_a   1.000
_cell.length_b   1.000
_cell.length_c   1.000
_cell.angle_alpha   90.00
_cell.angle_beta   90.00
_cell.angle_gamma   90.00
#
_symmetry.space_group_name_H-M   'P 1'
#
loop_
_entity.id
_entity.type
_entity.pdbx_description
1 polymer ?
#
loop_
_entity_poly.entity_id
_entity_poly.type
_entity_poly.pdbx_seq_one_letter_code
_entity_poly.pdbx_strand_id
1 'polypeptide(L)'
;MKIRIYRQTEQGLDRIEIEGGTVEIIVNRAAVEGFQCTDYNSNPRQRFELQGAPKFAGVSGPMWDGDAIRYECSATYAELSA
;
A
#
# COMPACT_ATOMS: atom_id res chain seq x y z
N MET A 1 10.09 6.29 -4.30
CA MET A 1 8.68 5.97 -3.95
C MET A 1 8.67 5.39 -2.55
N LYS A 2 7.76 5.87 -1.70
CA LYS A 2 7.56 5.36 -0.34
C LYS A 2 6.14 4.81 -0.22
N ILE A 3 6.00 3.61 0.31
CA ILE A 3 4.70 3.01 0.61
C ILE A 3 4.60 2.63 2.08
N ARG A 4 3.37 2.63 2.59
CA ARG A 4 3.01 2.27 3.95
C ARG A 4 1.85 1.28 3.89
N ILE A 5 2.03 0.08 4.42
CA ILE A 5 0.98 -0.94 4.43
C ILE A 5 0.60 -1.23 5.87
N TYR A 6 -0.66 -0.98 6.22
CA TYR A 6 -1.25 -1.38 7.48
C TYR A 6 -1.88 -2.77 7.34
N ARG A 7 -1.48 -3.70 8.21
CA ARG A 7 -1.94 -5.09 8.20
C ARG A 7 -2.43 -5.51 9.57
N GLN A 8 -3.34 -6.47 9.59
CA GLN A 8 -3.74 -7.14 10.81
C GLN A 8 -2.89 -8.40 11.01
N THR A 9 -2.34 -8.56 12.20
CA THR A 9 -1.55 -9.72 12.63
C THR A 9 -2.20 -10.34 13.87
N GLU A 10 -1.71 -11.50 14.30
CA GLU A 10 -2.15 -12.15 15.55
C GLU A 10 -1.91 -11.26 16.79
N GLN A 11 -0.94 -10.35 16.72
CA GLN A 11 -0.58 -9.43 17.80
C GLN A 11 -1.33 -8.09 17.73
N GLY A 12 -2.21 -7.92 16.73
CA GLY A 12 -2.96 -6.68 16.48
C GLY A 12 -2.59 -6.01 15.17
N LEU A 13 -2.89 -4.70 15.08
CA LEU A 13 -2.54 -3.88 13.92
C LEU A 13 -1.04 -3.62 13.86
N ASP A 14 -0.45 -3.92 12.71
CA ASP A 14 0.95 -3.68 12.40
C ASP A 14 1.05 -2.76 11.17
N ARG A 15 2.20 -2.12 11.01
CA ARG A 15 2.50 -1.21 9.91
C ARG A 15 3.91 -1.44 9.41
N ILE A 16 4.03 -1.66 8.11
CA ILE A 16 5.32 -1.70 7.43
C ILE A 16 5.50 -0.47 6.53
N GLU A 17 6.75 -0.02 6.41
CA GLU A 17 7.15 1.03 5.47
C GLU A 17 8.20 0.48 4.50
N ILE A 18 7.99 0.70 3.22
CA ILE A 18 8.90 0.26 2.17
C ILE A 18 9.24 1.47 1.30
N GLU A 19 10.53 1.73 1.18
CA GLU A 19 11.07 2.74 0.28
C GLU A 19 11.90 2.09 -0.82
N GLY A 20 11.72 2.58 -2.05
CA GLY A 20 12.38 2.05 -3.24
C GLY A 20 12.45 3.08 -4.36
N GLY A 21 13.52 3.01 -5.15
CA GLY A 21 13.74 3.89 -6.31
C GLY A 21 12.84 3.55 -7.51
N THR A 22 12.31 2.32 -7.57
CA THR A 22 11.44 1.85 -8.66
C THR A 22 10.25 1.06 -8.10
N VAL A 23 9.18 0.95 -8.89
CA VAL A 23 7.99 0.16 -8.53
C VAL A 23 8.35 -1.33 -8.36
N GLU A 24 9.26 -1.85 -9.17
CA GLU A 24 9.72 -3.25 -9.07
C GLU A 24 10.40 -3.54 -7.73
N ILE A 25 11.23 -2.62 -7.22
CA ILE A 25 11.84 -2.75 -5.89
C ILE A 25 10.76 -2.78 -4.81
N ILE A 26 9.74 -1.92 -4.93
CA ILE A 26 8.61 -1.89 -3.99
C ILE A 26 7.85 -3.21 -4.00
N VAL A 27 7.49 -3.74 -5.17
CA VAL A 27 6.74 -4.99 -5.32
C VAL A 27 7.54 -6.18 -4.78
N ASN A 28 8.83 -6.27 -5.11
CA ASN A 28 9.69 -7.36 -4.62
C ASN A 28 9.83 -7.33 -3.09
N ARG A 29 10.01 -6.14 -2.49
CA ARG A 29 10.06 -6.00 -1.03
C ARG A 29 8.70 -6.31 -0.38
N ALA A 30 7.60 -5.87 -0.97
CA ALA A 30 6.26 -6.15 -0.47
C ALA A 30 5.94 -7.67 -0.54
N ALA A 31 6.43 -8.37 -1.56
CA ALA A 31 6.27 -9.82 -1.69
C ALA A 31 6.99 -10.60 -0.57
N VAL A 32 8.16 -10.13 -0.12
CA VAL A 32 8.86 -10.72 1.06
C VAL A 32 8.01 -10.60 2.33
N GLU A 33 7.23 -9.53 2.44
CA GLU A 33 6.28 -9.29 3.54
C GLU A 33 4.93 -10.00 3.35
N GLY A 34 4.78 -10.79 2.28
CA GLY A 34 3.57 -11.58 1.98
C GLY A 34 2.52 -10.84 1.14
N PHE A 35 2.81 -9.65 0.61
CA PHE A 35 1.88 -8.90 -0.22
C PHE A 35 2.07 -9.21 -1.70
N GLN A 36 1.04 -9.81 -2.30
CA GLN A 36 1.03 -10.09 -3.73
C GLN A 36 0.53 -8.87 -4.52
N CYS A 37 1.32 -8.39 -5.48
CA CYS A 37 0.86 -7.40 -6.46
C CYS A 37 -0.11 -8.06 -7.45
N THR A 38 -1.28 -7.45 -7.66
CA THR A 38 -2.35 -7.99 -8.51
C THR A 38 -2.58 -7.16 -9.77
N ASP A 39 -2.29 -5.86 -9.72
CA ASP A 39 -2.52 -4.90 -10.79
C ASP A 39 -1.75 -3.60 -10.46
N TYR A 40 -1.79 -2.62 -11.36
CA TYR A 40 -1.24 -1.29 -11.14
C TYR A 40 -2.32 -0.22 -11.30
N ASN A 41 -2.21 0.86 -10.55
CA ASN A 41 -3.17 1.93 -10.63
C ASN A 41 -2.99 2.75 -11.91
N SER A 42 -3.94 2.62 -12.82
CA SER A 42 -3.87 3.20 -14.16
C SER A 42 -4.75 4.44 -14.35
N ASN A 43 -5.44 4.93 -13.32
CA ASN A 43 -6.33 6.08 -13.45
C ASN A 43 -5.54 7.39 -13.57
N PRO A 44 -5.52 8.04 -14.76
CA PRO A 44 -4.71 9.24 -14.98
C PRO A 44 -5.29 10.48 -14.31
N ARG A 45 -6.54 10.41 -13.80
CA ARG A 45 -7.20 11.53 -13.10
C ARG A 45 -6.87 11.56 -11.61
N GLN A 46 -6.20 10.54 -11.09
CA GLN A 46 -5.70 10.56 -9.71
C GLN A 46 -4.40 11.36 -9.61
N ARG A 47 -4.02 11.67 -8.37
CA ARG A 47 -2.73 12.30 -8.04
C ARG A 47 -1.58 11.58 -8.74
N PHE A 48 -0.60 12.35 -9.22
CA PHE A 48 0.54 11.83 -9.98
C PHE A 48 1.28 10.72 -9.21
N GLU A 49 1.44 10.89 -7.91
CA GLU A 49 2.10 9.94 -7.01
C GLU A 49 1.40 8.58 -6.94
N LEU A 50 0.09 8.54 -7.21
CA LEU A 50 -0.70 7.31 -7.21
C LEU A 50 -0.68 6.60 -8.56
N GLN A 51 -0.27 7.27 -9.64
CA GLN A 51 -0.28 6.68 -10.98
C GLN A 51 0.86 5.67 -11.10
N GLY A 52 0.55 4.46 -11.57
CA GLY A 52 1.49 3.34 -11.65
C GLY A 52 1.81 2.68 -10.31
N ALA A 53 1.20 3.12 -9.20
CA ALA A 53 1.38 2.47 -7.91
C ALA A 53 0.77 1.04 -7.92
N PRO A 54 1.44 0.05 -7.29
CA PRO A 54 0.96 -1.33 -7.27
C PRO A 54 -0.34 -1.47 -6.48
N LYS A 55 -1.18 -2.43 -6.85
CA LYS A 55 -2.35 -2.85 -6.05
C LYS A 55 -2.04 -4.20 -5.42
N PHE A 56 -2.15 -4.27 -4.10
CA PHE A 56 -1.86 -5.50 -3.36
C PHE A 56 -3.14 -6.25 -2.99
N ALA A 57 -3.09 -7.58 -3.07
CA ALA A 57 -4.19 -8.43 -2.62
C ALA A 57 -4.43 -8.26 -1.11
N GLY A 58 -5.70 -8.22 -0.70
CA GLY A 58 -6.07 -8.21 0.72
C GLY A 58 -5.96 -6.87 1.45
N VAL A 59 -5.54 -5.80 0.76
CA VAL A 59 -5.50 -4.44 1.33
C VAL A 59 -6.13 -3.42 0.38
N SER A 60 -6.70 -2.37 0.96
CA SER A 60 -7.30 -1.24 0.23
C SER A 60 -6.24 -0.21 -0.10
N GLY A 61 -6.25 0.32 -1.32
CA GLY A 61 -5.30 1.32 -1.81
C GLY A 61 -5.12 1.21 -3.33
N PRO A 62 -4.21 1.99 -3.93
CA PRO A 62 -3.32 2.98 -3.32
C PRO A 62 -4.02 4.30 -2.92
N MET A 63 -3.65 4.87 -1.76
CA MET A 63 -4.15 6.18 -1.27
C MET A 63 -2.98 7.10 -0.93
N TRP A 64 -3.16 8.41 -1.11
CA TRP A 64 -2.10 9.37 -0.78
C TRP A 64 -2.20 9.85 0.67
N ASP A 65 -1.12 9.70 1.42
CA ASP A 65 -1.04 10.01 2.86
C ASP A 65 -0.23 11.29 3.16
N GLY A 66 0.16 12.03 2.12
CA GLY A 66 1.00 13.24 2.24
C GLY A 66 2.50 12.99 2.06
N ASP A 67 3.04 11.91 2.66
CA ASP A 67 4.47 11.53 2.54
C ASP A 67 4.69 10.16 1.85
N ALA A 68 3.66 9.32 1.81
CA ALA A 68 3.72 7.96 1.31
C ALA A 68 2.41 7.54 0.63
N ILE A 69 2.48 6.46 -0.15
CA ILE A 69 1.29 5.76 -0.61
C ILE A 69 0.84 4.77 0.45
N ARG A 70 -0.35 4.97 0.97
CA ARG A 70 -0.97 4.15 2.01
C ARG A 70 -1.78 3.01 1.41
N TYR A 71 -1.66 1.85 2.04
CA TYR A 71 -2.52 0.69 1.88
C TYR A 71 -2.99 0.25 3.26
N GLU A 72 -4.23 -0.19 3.36
CA GLU A 72 -4.82 -0.50 4.67
C GLU A 72 -5.68 -1.76 4.63
N CYS A 73 -5.52 -2.60 5.64
CA CYS A 73 -6.42 -3.71 5.89
C CYS A 73 -7.81 -3.21 6.33
N SER A 74 -8.81 -4.08 6.27
CA SER A 74 -10.19 -3.74 6.63
C SER A 74 -10.35 -3.19 8.05
N ALA A 75 -9.56 -3.70 9.01
CA ALA A 75 -9.58 -3.22 10.40
C ALA A 75 -9.12 -1.76 10.49
N THR A 76 -7.99 -1.42 9.87
CA THR A 76 -7.49 -0.05 9.82
C THR A 76 -8.44 0.89 9.08
N TYR A 77 -9.04 0.43 7.97
CA TYR A 77 -10.06 1.21 7.26
C TYR A 77 -11.24 1.57 8.17
N ALA A 78 -11.73 0.60 8.96
CA ALA A 78 -12.84 0.81 9.87
C ALA A 78 -12.50 1.79 11.00
N GLU A 79 -11.29 1.73 11.56
CA GLU A 79 -10.82 2.67 12.60
C GLU A 79 -10.67 4.10 12.06
N LEU A 80 -10.14 4.27 10.85
CA LEU A 80 -9.91 5.60 10.25
C LEU A 80 -11.19 6.25 9.70
N SER A 81 -12.25 5.45 9.46
CA SER A 81 -13.51 5.93 8.91
C SER A 81 -14.59 6.21 9.97
N ALA A 82 -14.28 5.98 11.25
CA ALA A 82 -15.16 6.22 12.40
C ALA A 82 -15.07 7.68 12.89
#